data_AF-E7C808-F1
#
_entry.id   AF-E7C808-F1
#
_cell.length_a   1.000
_cell.length_b   1.000
_cell.length_c   1.000
_cell.angle_alpha   90.00
_cell.angle_beta   90.00
_cell.angle_gamma   90.00
#
_symmetry.space_group_name_H-M   'P 1'
#
loop_
_entity.id
_entity.type
_entity.pdbx_description
1 polymer ?
#
loop_
_entity_poly.entity_id
_entity_poly.type
_entity_poly.pdbx_seq_one_letter_code
_entity_poly.pdbx_strand_id
1 'polypeptide(L)' 'MKSDATPPQIAESLLEEHGKDRALKVVNDGIMEAHKESDYYALSIWREVKAILQSKD' A
#
# COMPACT_ATOMS: atom_id res chain seq x y z
N MET A 1 5.53 0.92 -9.44
CA MET A 1 4.29 0.16 -9.17
C MET A 1 3.79 -0.37 -10.51
N LYS A 2 3.49 -1.66 -10.68
CA LYS A 2 2.93 -2.15 -11.96
C LYS A 2 1.62 -1.40 -12.21
N SER A 3 1.49 -0.78 -13.39
CA SER A 3 0.48 0.24 -13.68
C SER A 3 -0.99 -0.21 -13.68
N ASP A 4 -1.30 -1.48 -13.39
CA ASP A 4 -2.66 -2.03 -13.47
C ASP A 4 -3.14 -2.75 -12.19
N ALA A 5 -2.32 -2.78 -11.12
CA ALA A 5 -2.71 -3.47 -9.89
C ALA A 5 -3.64 -2.60 -9.04
N THR A 6 -4.83 -3.11 -8.74
CA THR A 6 -5.80 -2.46 -7.86
C THR A 6 -5.32 -2.48 -6.39
N PRO A 7 -5.80 -1.56 -5.53
CA PRO A 7 -5.43 -1.55 -4.11
C PRO A 7 -5.65 -2.90 -3.39
N PRO A 8 -6.74 -3.66 -3.63
CA PRO A 8 -6.88 -5.01 -3.07
C PRO A 8 -5.80 -5.98 -3.52
N GLN A 9 -5.43 -5.98 -4.80
CA GLN A 9 -4.37 -6.86 -5.33
C GLN A 9 -3.01 -6.49 -4.73
N ILE A 10 -2.71 -5.21 -4.57
CA ILE A 10 -1.48 -4.76 -3.91
C ILE A 10 -1.46 -5.21 -2.44
N ALA A 11 -2.57 -5.05 -1.71
CA ALA A 11 -2.65 -5.47 -0.32
C ALA A 11 -2.46 -6.98 -0.15
N GLU A 12 -3.05 -7.78 -1.03
CA GLU A 12 -2.90 -9.24 -1.03
C GLU A 12 -1.46 -9.66 -1.32
N SER A 13 -0.84 -9.12 -2.37
CA SER A 13 0.57 -9.43 -2.67
C SER A 13 1.50 -9.04 -1.51
N LEU A 14 1.30 -7.89 -0.87
CA LEU A 14 2.10 -7.48 0.28
C LEU A 14 1.92 -8.42 1.48
N LEU A 15 0.70 -8.90 1.71
CA LEU A 15 0.44 -9.88 2.78
C LEU A 15 1.13 -11.21 2.50
N GLU A 16 1.02 -11.71 1.28
CA GLU A 16 1.66 -12.97 0.85
C GLU A 16 3.19 -12.89 0.93
N GLU A 17 3.78 -11.77 0.50
CA GLU A 17 5.23 -11.61 0.43
C GLU A 17 5.88 -11.32 1.80
N HIS A 18 5.17 -10.61 2.69
CA HIS A 18 5.81 -10.00 3.86
C HIS A 18 5.11 -10.27 5.19
N GLY A 19 3.85 -10.73 5.18
CA GLY A 19 2.98 -10.73 6.34
C GLY A 19 2.55 -9.32 6.76
N LYS A 20 1.51 -9.24 7.61
CA LYS A 20 0.79 -7.99 7.93
C LYS A 20 1.67 -6.85 8.44
N ASP A 21 2.54 -7.11 9.41
CA ASP A 21 3.35 -6.05 10.04
C ASP A 21 4.34 -5.42 9.06
N ARG A 22 5.01 -6.24 8.25
CA ARG A 22 5.95 -5.75 7.23
C ARG A 22 5.20 -5.13 6.05
N ALA A 23 4.04 -5.65 5.65
CA ALA A 23 3.18 -5.03 4.64
C ALA A 23 2.78 -3.60 5.06
N LEU A 24 2.36 -3.40 6.32
CA LEU A 24 2.03 -2.07 6.84
C LEU A 24 3.25 -1.13 6.84
N LYS A 25 4.45 -1.64 7.11
CA LYS A 25 5.68 -0.84 6.99
C LYS A 25 5.92 -0.37 5.56
N VAL A 26 5.84 -1.28 4.59
CA VAL A 26 6.01 -0.95 3.15
C VAL A 26 5.00 0.11 2.70
N VAL A 27 3.74 -0.01 3.13
CA VAL A 27 2.71 0.97 2.79
C VAL A 27 2.99 2.34 3.42
N ASN A 28 3.44 2.39 4.68
CA ASN A 28 3.80 3.67 5.31
C ASN A 28 4.98 4.34 4.60
N ASP A 29 5.99 3.57 4.18
CA ASP A 29 7.12 4.08 3.40
C ASP A 29 6.66 4.61 2.03
N GLY A 30 5.74 3.90 1.36
CA GLY A 30 5.12 4.33 0.10
C GLY A 30 4.30 5.61 0.23
N ILE A 31 3.54 5.79 1.32
CA ILE A 31 2.82 7.04 1.63
C ILE A 31 3.79 8.20 1.79
N MET A 32 4.89 7.98 2.51
CA MET A 32 5.90 9.01 2.75
C MET A 32 6.56 9.46 1.44
N GLU A 33 6.94 8.54 0.57
CA GLU A 33 7.54 8.88 -0.72
C GLU A 33 6.54 9.59 -1.64
N ALA A 34 5.30 9.10 -1.74
CA ALA A 34 4.26 9.74 -2.54
C ALA A 34 3.96 11.18 -2.07
N HIS A 35 4.00 11.41 -0.75
CA HIS A 35 3.89 12.76 -0.18
C HIS A 35 5.06 13.67 -0.60
N LYS A 36 6.29 13.15 -0.57
CA LYS A 36 7.51 13.89 -0.93
C LYS A 36 7.53 14.25 -2.42
N GLU A 37 7.05 13.35 -3.27
CA GLU A 37 6.98 13.54 -4.72
C GLU A 37 5.74 14.32 -5.18
N SER A 38 4.81 14.64 -4.26
CA SER A 38 3.49 15.18 -4.58
C SER A 38 2.69 14.30 -5.56
N ASP A 39 2.93 12.99 -5.54
CA ASP A 39 2.17 12.01 -6.31
C ASP A 39 0.86 11.69 -5.58
N TYR A 40 -0.16 12.52 -5.81
CA TYR A 40 -1.47 12.36 -5.18
C TYR A 40 -2.21 11.09 -5.62
N TYR A 41 -1.90 10.55 -6.81
CA TYR A 41 -2.50 9.30 -7.27
C TYR A 41 -1.94 8.13 -6.47
N ALA A 42 -0.61 7.99 -6.41
CA ALA A 42 0.04 6.98 -5.60
C ALA A 42 -0.35 7.10 -4.12
N LEU A 43 -0.47 8.33 -3.61
CA LEU A 43 -0.92 8.58 -2.24
C LEU A 43 -2.32 8.03 -1.96
N SER A 44 -3.26 8.19 -2.91
CA SER A 44 -4.61 7.62 -2.78
C SER A 44 -4.56 6.10 -2.74
N ILE A 45 -3.82 5.48 -3.67
CA ILE A 45 -3.67 4.02 -3.73
C ILE A 45 -3.09 3.49 -2.42
N TRP A 46 -2.00 4.06 -1.91
CA TRP A 46 -1.38 3.58 -0.68
C TRP A 46 -2.29 3.71 0.55
N ARG A 47 -3.12 4.75 0.62
CA ARG A 47 -4.10 4.91 1.71
C ARG A 47 -5.19 3.84 1.66
N GLU A 48 -5.66 3.48 0.47
CA GLU A 48 -6.63 2.38 0.30
C GLU A 48 -6.00 1.03 0.66
N VAL A 49 -4.78 0.75 0.20
CA VAL A 49 -4.04 -0.45 0.58
C VAL A 49 -3.88 -0.53 2.10
N LYS A 50 -3.52 0.57 2.77
CA LYS A 50 -3.41 0.64 4.23
C LYS A 50 -4.71 0.25 4.91
N ALA A 51 -5.84 0.81 4.47
CA ALA A 51 -7.16 0.53 5.03
C ALA A 51 -7.53 -0.96 4.89
N ILE A 52 -7.22 -1.57 3.74
CA ILE A 52 -7.45 -3.00 3.48
C ILE A 52 -6.58 -3.87 4.39
N LEU A 53 -5.30 -3.54 4.56
CA LEU A 53 -4.41 -4.29 5.45
C LEU A 53 -4.84 -4.19 6.92
N GLN A 54 -5.36 -3.04 7.33
CA GLN A 54 -5.84 -2.81 8.70
C GLN A 54 -7.19 -3.52 8.98
N SER A 55 -8.00 -3.78 7.96
CA SER A 55 -9.29 -4.46 8.11
C SER A 55 -9.20 -5.99 8.10
N LYS A 56 -8.05 -6.54 7.72
CA LYS A 56 -7.78 -7.99 7.76
C LYS A 56 -7.17 -8.34 9.12
N ASP A 57 -7.81 -9.19 9.91
CA ASP A 57 -7.31 -9.66 11.22
C ASP A 57 -6.07 -10.55 11.09
#